data_AF-A0A8H4SM91-F1
#
_entry.id   AF-A0A8H4SM91-F1
#
_cell.length_a   1.000
_cell.length_b   1.000
_cell.length_c   1.000
_cell.angle_alpha   90.00
_cell.angle_beta   90.00
_cell.angle_gamma   90.00
#
_symmetry.space_group_name_H-M   'P 1'
#
loop_
_entity.id
_entity.type
_entity.pdbx_description
1 polymer ?
#
loop_
_entity_poly.entity_id
_entity_poly.type
_entity_poly.pdbx_seq_one_letter_code
_entity_poly.pdbx_strand_id
1 'polypeptide(L)'
;MRVHQGKLNTNISYVTKDDVITLSTSGGFRQGATAVPTRQWTQSYKGTPNANYSMAGTIINLDGEQIDIFVGDDQYYWFTGSISDDSVALDMKKDGMEDYGRAELSLVHSKT
;
A
#
# COMPACT_ATOMS: atom_id res chain seq x y z
N MET A 1 11.01 13.22 1.75
CA MET A 1 10.32 12.06 1.16
C MET A 1 10.67 10.83 1.97
N ARG A 2 9.70 10.01 2.37
CA ARG A 2 9.94 8.71 3.00
C ARG A 2 9.44 7.59 2.07
N VAL A 3 10.19 6.50 2.00
CA VAL A 3 9.82 5.30 1.24
C VAL A 3 9.88 4.11 2.18
N HIS A 4 8.75 3.42 2.30
CA HIS A 4 8.64 2.17 3.02
C HIS A 4 8.44 1.03 2.03
N GLN A 5 9.03 -0.13 2.28
CA GLN A 5 8.95 -1.29 1.40
C GLN A 5 8.66 -2.55 2.21
N GLY A 6 7.88 -3.45 1.64
CA GLY A 6 7.61 -4.76 2.21
C GLY A 6 6.89 -5.68 1.25
N LYS A 7 6.28 -6.73 1.80
CA LYS A 7 5.54 -7.74 1.05
C LYS A 7 4.06 -7.59 1.32
N LEU A 8 3.24 -7.63 0.27
CA LEU A 8 1.79 -7.75 0.42
C LEU A 8 1.42 -9.24 0.45
N ASN A 9 0.90 -9.69 1.58
CA ASN A 9 0.39 -11.04 1.74
C ASN A 9 -1.13 -11.01 1.52
N THR A 10 -1.58 -11.60 0.42
CA THR A 10 -2.98 -11.55 0.01
C THR A 10 -3.76 -12.74 0.51
N ASN A 11 -4.99 -12.52 0.97
CA ASN A 11 -5.84 -13.56 1.58
C ASN A 11 -6.66 -14.38 0.56
N ILE A 12 -6.32 -14.29 -0.73
CA ILE A 12 -7.14 -14.82 -1.83
C ILE A 12 -6.35 -15.87 -2.59
N SER A 13 -6.98 -17.03 -2.79
CA SER A 13 -6.35 -18.27 -3.28
C SER A 13 -5.80 -18.21 -4.71
N TYR A 14 -6.23 -17.20 -5.49
CA TYR A 14 -5.82 -16.99 -6.87
C TYR A 14 -4.89 -15.79 -7.04
N VAL A 15 -4.18 -15.37 -5.99
CA VAL A 15 -3.38 -14.14 -6.06
C VAL A 15 -1.87 -14.40 -6.07
N THR A 16 -1.20 -13.40 -6.60
CA THR A 16 0.22 -13.27 -6.97
C THR A 16 1.15 -13.68 -5.85
N LYS A 17 2.14 -14.52 -6.17
CA LYS A 17 3.22 -14.86 -5.26
C LYS A 17 4.26 -13.73 -5.24
N ASP A 18 4.81 -13.46 -4.06
CA ASP A 18 5.94 -12.55 -3.87
C ASP A 18 5.70 -11.10 -4.34
N ASP A 19 4.50 -10.60 -4.07
CA ASP A 19 4.14 -9.22 -4.36
C ASP A 19 4.87 -8.24 -3.41
N VAL A 20 5.73 -7.42 -3.99
CA VAL A 20 6.43 -6.35 -3.29
C VAL A 20 5.61 -5.08 -3.40
N ILE A 21 5.34 -4.45 -2.26
CA ILE A 21 4.67 -3.17 -2.19
C ILE A 21 5.61 -2.13 -1.60
N THR A 22 5.56 -0.92 -2.16
CA THR A 22 6.23 0.26 -1.62
C THR A 22 5.21 1.35 -1.36
N LEU A 23 5.42 2.11 -0.29
CA LEU A 23 4.66 3.31 0.03
C LEU A 23 5.61 4.50 0.05
N SER A 24 5.42 5.43 -0.89
CA SER A 24 6.14 6.70 -0.89
C SER A 24 5.26 7.83 -0.35
N THR A 25 5.77 8.62 0.59
CA THR A 25 5.05 9.78 1.15
C THR A 25 5.85 11.08 1.00
N SER A 26 5.17 12.14 0.55
CA SER A 26 5.73 13.48 0.46
C SER A 26 5.46 14.27 1.74
N GLY A 27 6.52 14.53 2.52
CA GLY A 27 6.43 15.31 3.75
C GLY A 27 5.91 14.54 4.97
N GLY A 28 6.05 13.21 4.99
CA GLY A 28 5.67 12.35 6.12
C GLY A 28 4.21 11.95 6.12
N PHE A 29 3.75 11.41 7.26
CA PHE A 29 2.35 11.07 7.47
C PHE A 29 1.61 12.29 8.00
N ARG A 30 0.78 12.90 7.15
CA ARG A 30 -0.12 13.99 7.50
C ARG A 30 -1.37 13.88 6.65
N GLN A 31 -2.53 14.19 7.22
CA GLN A 31 -3.76 14.24 6.46
C GLN A 31 -3.64 15.25 5.30
N GLY A 32 -4.17 14.88 4.13
CA GLY A 32 -4.06 15.62 2.88
C GLY A 32 -2.74 15.44 2.12
N ALA A 33 -1.74 14.73 2.67
CA ALA A 33 -0.51 14.46 1.92
C ALA A 33 -0.72 13.37 0.86
N THR A 34 0.06 13.50 -0.21
CA THR A 34 0.18 12.46 -1.24
C THR A 34 0.87 11.23 -0.68
N ALA A 35 0.26 10.08 -0.92
CA ALA A 35 0.78 8.76 -0.65
C ALA A 35 0.72 7.94 -1.93
N VAL A 36 1.84 7.36 -2.35
CA VAL A 36 1.95 6.60 -3.60
C VAL A 36 2.27 5.15 -3.28
N PRO A 37 1.24 4.28 -3.12
CA PRO A 37 1.42 2.85 -3.11
C PRO A 37 1.79 2.34 -4.52
N THR A 38 2.87 1.58 -4.62
CA THR A 38 3.31 0.91 -5.85
C THR A 38 3.45 -0.58 -5.57
N ARG A 39 2.87 -1.42 -6.43
CA ARG A 39 2.94 -2.88 -6.32
C ARG A 39 3.70 -3.45 -7.51
N GLN A 40 4.58 -4.39 -7.20
CA GLN A 40 5.41 -5.09 -8.15
C GLN A 40 5.29 -6.59 -7.89
N TRP A 41 4.71 -7.29 -8.86
CA TRP A 41 4.77 -8.74 -8.95
C TRP A 41 5.00 -9.14 -10.40
N THR A 42 5.88 -10.11 -10.60
CA THR A 42 6.36 -10.45 -11.95
C THR A 42 5.44 -11.44 -12.67
N GLN A 43 4.62 -12.21 -11.94
CA GLN A 43 3.71 -13.20 -12.50
C GLN A 43 2.39 -13.29 -11.74
N SER A 44 1.30 -13.48 -12.50
CA SER A 44 -0.01 -13.85 -11.94
C SER A 44 -0.03 -15.29 -11.43
N TYR A 45 -1.09 -15.66 -10.71
CA TYR A 45 -1.37 -17.05 -10.30
C TYR A 45 -1.45 -18.05 -11.48
N LYS A 46 -1.65 -17.56 -12.71
CA LYS A 46 -1.67 -18.34 -13.96
C LYS A 46 -0.30 -18.43 -14.65
N GLY A 47 0.75 -17.86 -14.05
CA GLY A 47 2.10 -17.83 -14.63
C GLY A 47 2.32 -16.78 -15.72
N THR A 48 1.28 -16.01 -16.07
CA THR A 48 1.37 -14.93 -17.07
C THR A 48 2.13 -13.73 -16.48
N PRO A 49 3.06 -13.10 -17.24
CA PRO A 49 3.66 -11.83 -16.84
C PRO A 49 2.59 -10.80 -16.48
N ASN A 50 2.87 -10.00 -15.47
CA ASN A 50 1.98 -8.91 -15.11
C ASN A 50 2.74 -7.58 -15.10
N ALA A 51 2.01 -6.49 -15.35
CA ALA A 51 2.59 -5.16 -15.30
C ALA A 51 2.72 -4.72 -13.84
N ASN A 52 3.82 -4.02 -13.55
CA ASN A 52 3.90 -3.22 -12.33
C ASN A 52 2.88 -2.07 -12.44
N TYR A 53 2.34 -1.65 -11.31
CA TYR A 53 1.50 -0.45 -11.29
C TYR A 53 1.77 0.36 -10.04
N SER A 54 1.54 1.66 -10.20
CA SER A 54 1.66 2.68 -9.19
C SER A 54 0.34 3.43 -9.14
N MET A 55 -0.14 3.67 -7.93
CA MET A 55 -1.38 4.43 -7.68
C MET A 55 -1.01 5.67 -6.89
N ALA A 56 -1.41 6.84 -7.38
CA ALA A 56 -1.33 8.05 -6.60
C ALA A 56 -2.56 8.14 -5.71
N GLY A 57 -2.36 8.20 -4.40
CA GLY A 57 -3.41 8.35 -3.40
C GLY A 57 -3.19 9.54 -2.47
N THR A 58 -4.18 9.74 -1.60
CA THR A 58 -4.21 10.80 -0.60
C THR A 58 -4.42 10.16 0.77
N ILE A 59 -3.63 10.58 1.76
CA ILE A 59 -3.91 10.28 3.17
C ILE A 59 -5.14 11.09 3.56
N ILE A 60 -6.30 10.46 3.67
CA ILE A 60 -7.54 11.19 3.95
C ILE A 60 -7.88 11.24 5.44
N ASN A 61 -7.28 10.34 6.23
CA ASN A 61 -7.43 10.28 7.67
C ASN A 61 -6.09 9.93 8.32
N LEU A 62 -5.81 10.58 9.44
CA LEU A 62 -4.66 10.29 10.29
C LEU A 62 -5.04 10.62 11.73
N ASP A 63 -5.26 9.59 12.54
CA ASP A 63 -5.61 9.73 13.96
C ASP A 63 -4.64 8.93 14.82
N GLY A 64 -3.73 9.64 15.49
CA GLY A 64 -2.59 9.02 16.17
C GLY A 64 -1.74 8.19 15.21
N GLU A 65 -1.70 6.88 15.46
CA GLU A 65 -0.97 5.92 14.63
C GLU A 65 -1.84 5.30 13.52
N GLN A 66 -3.14 5.61 13.44
CA GLN A 66 -4.03 5.07 12.41
C GLN A 66 -4.01 5.93 11.14
N ILE A 67 -3.93 5.27 9.99
CA ILE A 67 -3.87 5.92 8.67
C ILE A 67 -4.90 5.34 7.71
N ASP A 68 -5.56 6.20 6.93
CA ASP A 68 -6.34 5.80 5.76
C ASP A 68 -5.85 6.50 4.49
N ILE A 69 -5.67 5.72 3.44
CA ILE A 69 -5.21 6.17 2.13
C ILE A 69 -6.26 5.82 1.08
N PHE A 70 -6.76 6.85 0.42
CA PHE A 70 -7.66 6.72 -0.71
C PHE A 70 -6.88 6.85 -2.03
N VAL A 71 -7.08 5.93 -2.98
CA VAL A 71 -6.36 5.90 -4.26
C VAL A 71 -7.24 6.22 -5.49
N GLY A 72 -8.41 6.82 -5.28
CA GLY A 72 -9.29 7.35 -6.34
C GLY A 72 -10.55 6.53 -6.61
N ASP A 73 -11.58 7.17 -7.18
CA ASP A 73 -12.92 6.60 -7.38
C ASP A 73 -12.98 5.47 -8.43
N ASP A 74 -12.09 5.50 -9.43
CA ASP A 74 -11.99 4.45 -10.47
C ASP A 74 -11.17 3.23 -9.99
N GLN A 75 -10.51 3.34 -8.84
CA GLN A 75 -9.66 2.29 -8.29
C GLN A 75 -10.43 1.55 -7.20
N TYR A 76 -10.64 0.25 -7.41
CA TYR A 76 -11.35 -0.65 -6.52
C TYR A 76 -10.77 -0.78 -5.10
N TYR A 77 -9.74 -0.02 -4.72
CA TYR A 77 -8.90 -0.30 -3.56
C TYR A 77 -8.81 0.85 -2.55
N TRP A 78 -8.73 0.47 -1.29
CA TRP A 78 -8.49 1.34 -0.14
C TRP A 78 -7.37 0.77 0.71
N PHE A 79 -6.57 1.61 1.34
CA PHE A 79 -5.60 1.14 2.34
C PHE A 79 -5.91 1.77 3.69
N THR A 80 -6.01 0.92 4.71
CA THR A 80 -6.15 1.34 6.10
C THR A 80 -5.08 0.65 6.92
N GLY A 81 -4.63 1.24 8.02
CA GLY A 81 -3.65 0.55 8.85
C GLY A 81 -3.01 1.43 9.89
N SER A 82 -1.78 1.07 10.26
CA SER A 82 -1.03 1.75 11.30
C SER A 82 0.36 2.18 10.85
N ILE A 83 0.84 3.28 11.41
CA ILE A 83 2.16 3.85 11.14
C ILE A 83 2.96 3.96 12.43
N SER A 84 4.27 3.82 12.29
CA SER A 84 5.27 4.31 13.23
C SER A 84 6.35 5.06 12.45
N ASP A 85 7.39 5.54 13.12
CA ASP A 85 8.46 6.29 12.44
C ASP A 85 9.17 5.48 11.35
N ASP A 86 9.37 4.18 11.61
CA ASP A 86 10.18 3.29 10.76
C ASP A 86 9.36 2.14 10.14
N SER A 87 8.10 1.96 10.52
CA SER A 87 7.25 0.87 10.03
C SER A 87 5.86 1.34 9.65
N VAL A 88 5.25 0.63 8.69
CA VAL A 88 3.86 0.83 8.30
C VAL A 88 3.22 -0.52 8.11
N ALA A 89 2.07 -0.75 8.72
CA ALA A 89 1.20 -1.87 8.38
C ALA A 89 0.01 -1.34 7.58
N LEU A 90 -0.27 -1.92 6.41
CA LEU A 90 -1.42 -1.55 5.58
C LEU A 90 -2.25 -2.79 5.26
N ASP A 91 -3.52 -2.74 5.60
CA ASP A 91 -4.54 -3.65 5.09
C ASP A 91 -5.12 -3.04 3.81
N MET A 92 -5.00 -3.78 2.72
CA MET A 92 -5.58 -3.45 1.44
C MET A 92 -7.00 -3.97 1.40
N LYS A 93 -7.97 -3.09 1.22
CA LYS A 93 -9.39 -3.43 1.05
C LYS A 93 -9.78 -3.24 -0.40
N LYS A 94 -10.68 -4.09 -0.89
CA LYS A 94 -11.29 -3.94 -2.20
C LYS A 94 -12.78 -3.70 -2.02
N ASP A 95 -13.40 -2.83 -2.83
CA ASP A 95 -14.86 -2.66 -2.77
C ASP A 95 -15.59 -4.02 -2.88
N GLY A 96 -16.53 -4.26 -1.97
CA GLY A 96 -17.23 -5.53 -1.80
C GLY A 96 -16.42 -6.70 -1.20
N MET A 97 -15.17 -6.49 -0.77
CA MET A 97 -14.37 -7.47 -0.01
C MET A 97 -13.87 -6.88 1.31
N GLU A 98 -14.03 -7.61 2.41
CA GLU A 98 -13.63 -7.11 3.74
C GLU A 98 -12.11 -6.94 3.90
N ASP A 99 -11.30 -7.79 3.25
CA ASP A 99 -9.83 -7.73 3.32
C ASP A 99 -9.17 -8.45 2.12
N TYR A 100 -8.43 -7.71 1.29
CA TYR A 100 -7.68 -8.26 0.14
C TYR A 100 -6.33 -8.83 0.59
N GLY A 101 -5.72 -8.26 1.62
CA GLY A 101 -4.41 -8.64 2.08
C GLY A 101 -3.73 -7.58 2.94
N ARG A 102 -2.68 -8.01 3.64
CA ARG A 102 -1.92 -7.19 4.57
C ARG A 102 -0.47 -7.05 4.14
N ALA A 103 0.04 -5.84 4.24
CA ALA A 103 1.44 -5.51 4.03
C ALA A 103 2.08 -4.98 5.31
N GLU A 104 3.28 -5.45 5.59
CA GLU A 104 4.15 -4.89 6.63
C GLU A 104 5.38 -4.30 5.93
N LEU A 105 5.57 -3.00 6.10
CA LEU A 105 6.57 -2.20 5.40
C LEU A 105 7.58 -1.66 6.41
N SER A 106 8.85 -1.59 6.00
CA SER A 106 9.92 -0.94 6.76
C SER A 106 10.48 0.24 5.97
N LEU A 107 10.93 1.27 6.67
CA LEU A 107 11.59 2.43 6.08
C LEU A 107 12.88 1.99 5.37
N VAL A 108 12.96 2.26 4.06
CA VAL A 108 14.15 1.95 3.24
C VAL A 108 14.84 3.22 2.72
N HIS A 109 14.14 4.34 2.72
CA HIS A 109 14.71 5.63 2.34
C HIS A 109 14.01 6.78 3.05
N SER A 110 14.80 7.74 3.54
CA SER A 110 14.32 8.99 4.09
C SER A 110 15.22 10.12 3.63
N LYS A 111 14.63 11.17 3.06
CA LYS A 111 15.29 12.43 2.76
C LYS A 111 14.51 13.57 3.40
N THR A 112 15.18 14.29 4.29
CA THR A 112 14.72 15.54 4.90
C THR A 112 14.61 16.65 3.87
#